data_AF-A0A7W1TGL7-F1
#
_entry.id   AF-A0A7W1TGL7-F1
#
_cell.length_a   1.000
_cell.length_b   1.000
_cell.length_c   1.000
_cell.angle_alpha   90.00
_cell.angle_beta   90.00
_cell.angle_gamma   90.00
#
_symmetry.space_group_name_H-M   'P 1'
#
loop_
_entity.id
_entity.type
_entity.pdbx_description
1 polymer ?
#
loop_
_entity_poly.entity_id
_entity_poly.type
_entity_poly.pdbx_seq_one_letter_code
_entity_poly.pdbx_strand_id
1 'polypeptide(L)' 'GYHELTDAAELQKRLGAELAGRSQGETHDARFAAAMAAGLPDCAGVAVGFDRVVMLALGLPNVAATQAFSWERR' A
#
# COMPACT_ATOMS: atom_id res chain seq x y z
N GLY A 1 6.03 -6.36 -7.18
CA GLY A 1 5.98 -6.92 -5.82
C GLY A 1 7.24 -6.56 -5.08
N TYR A 2 7.34 -6.96 -3.82
CA TYR A 2 8.52 -6.75 -2.98
C TYR A 2 8.61 -7.88 -1.94
N HIS A 3 9.82 -8.14 -1.46
CA HIS A 3 10.05 -9.01 -0.31
C HIS A 3 9.71 -8.21 0.96
N GLU A 4 8.87 -8.78 1.82
CA GLU A 4 8.31 -8.05 2.96
C GLU A 4 9.38 -7.81 4.04
N LEU A 5 9.29 -6.66 4.70
CA LEU A 5 10.13 -6.37 5.87
C LEU A 5 9.54 -7.09 7.08
N THR A 6 10.15 -8.21 7.46
CA THR A 6 9.70 -9.04 8.60
C THR A 6 10.32 -8.61 9.94
N ASP A 7 11.39 -7.80 9.91
CA ASP A 7 12.03 -7.25 11.12
C ASP A 7 11.19 -6.13 11.74
N ALA A 8 10.57 -6.44 12.89
CA ALA A 8 9.73 -5.51 13.62
C ALA A 8 10.49 -4.27 14.14
N ALA A 9 11.74 -4.40 14.55
CA ALA A 9 12.52 -3.29 15.09
C ALA A 9 12.90 -2.30 13.99
N GLU A 10 13.35 -2.81 12.84
CA GLU A 10 13.62 -1.98 11.67
C GLU A 10 12.34 -1.33 11.14
N LEU A 11 11.21 -2.05 11.11
CA LEU A 11 9.92 -1.48 10.73
C LEU A 11 9.52 -0.33 11.68
N GLN A 12 9.64 -0.50 13.00
CA GLN A 12 9.32 0.56 13.96
C GLN A 12 10.19 1.81 13.76
N LYS A 13 11.48 1.62 13.47
CA LYS A 13 12.40 2.73 13.17
C LYS A 13 11.96 3.50 11.92
N ARG A 14 11.61 2.80 10.83
CA ARG A 14 11.15 3.44 9.58
C ARG A 14 9.85 4.19 9.78
N LEU A 15 8.89 3.53 10.41
CA LEU A 15 7.61 4.13 10.79
C LEU A 15 7.85 5.40 11.61
N GLY A 16 8.67 5.34 12.67
CA GLY A 16 9.00 6.51 13.49
C GLY A 16 9.60 7.69 12.70
N ALA A 17 10.48 7.39 11.74
CA ALA A 17 11.04 8.41 10.83
C ALA A 17 9.97 9.00 9.89
N GLU A 18 9.02 8.19 9.41
CA GLU A 18 7.89 8.67 8.60
C GLU A 18 6.98 9.63 9.38
N LEU A 19 6.64 9.31 10.64
CA LEU A 19 5.80 10.17 11.48
C LEU A 19 6.37 11.57 11.67
N ALA A 20 7.70 11.71 11.71
CA ALA A 20 8.33 13.01 11.85
C ALA A 20 7.99 13.99 10.72
N GLY A 21 7.59 13.47 9.54
CA GLY A 21 7.15 14.27 8.41
C GLY A 21 5.63 14.51 8.33
N ARG A 22 4.84 14.01 9.29
CA ARG A 22 3.37 14.03 9.22
C ARG A 22 2.74 15.13 10.05
N SER A 23 1.45 15.34 9.81
CA SER A 23 0.65 16.33 10.55
C SER A 23 0.51 15.94 12.03
N GLN A 24 0.35 16.95 12.89
CA GLN A 24 0.15 16.73 14.34
C GLN A 24 -1.11 15.90 14.57
N GLY A 25 -0.96 14.76 15.25
CA GLY A 25 -2.08 13.86 15.61
C GLY A 25 -2.12 12.55 14.82
N GLU A 26 -1.29 12.38 13.79
CA GLU A 26 -1.12 11.08 13.15
C GLU A 26 -0.33 10.12 14.05
N THR A 27 -0.80 8.88 14.17
CA THR A 27 -0.17 7.82 14.96
C THR A 27 -0.16 6.53 14.16
N HIS A 28 0.78 5.63 14.45
CA HIS A 28 0.80 4.31 13.84
C HIS A 28 -0.24 3.38 14.46
N ASP A 29 -0.68 2.41 13.67
CA ASP A 29 -1.56 1.34 14.14
C ASP A 29 -0.82 0.43 15.13
N ALA A 30 -1.21 0.50 16.40
CA ALA A 30 -0.67 -0.33 17.47
C ALA A 30 -0.94 -1.84 17.28
N ARG A 31 -2.03 -2.21 16.59
CA ARG A 31 -2.34 -3.61 16.28
C ARG A 31 -1.39 -4.16 15.24
N PHE A 32 -1.07 -3.35 14.23
CA PHE A 32 -0.07 -3.73 13.24
C PHE A 32 1.31 -3.91 13.88
N ALA A 33 1.74 -3.00 14.74
CA ALA A 33 2.99 -3.12 15.48
C ALA A 33 3.05 -4.40 16.34
N ALA A 34 1.97 -4.70 17.06
CA ALA A 34 1.86 -5.93 17.86
C ALA A 34 1.91 -7.20 16.99
N ALA A 35 1.26 -7.19 15.82
CA ALA A 35 1.30 -8.32 14.88
C ALA A 35 2.71 -8.57 14.36
N MET A 36 3.44 -7.52 13.99
CA MET A 36 4.83 -7.64 13.54
C MET A 36 5.75 -8.16 14.65
N ALA A 37 5.54 -7.73 15.89
CA ALA A 37 6.27 -8.23 17.05
C ALA A 37 5.96 -9.71 17.39
N ALA A 38 4.75 -10.18 17.06
CA ALA A 38 4.38 -11.60 17.18
C ALA A 38 5.06 -12.49 16.12
N GLY A 39 5.59 -11.88 15.05
CA GLY A 39 6.35 -12.52 13.99
C GLY A 39 5.58 -12.61 12.67
N LEU A 40 6.20 -12.11 11.61
CA LEU A 40 5.78 -12.32 10.23
C LEU A 40 6.76 -13.30 9.58
N PRO A 41 6.32 -14.46 9.06
CA PRO A 41 7.21 -15.35 8.32
C PRO A 41 7.74 -14.68 7.05
N ASP A 42 8.82 -15.26 6.51
CA ASP A 42 9.34 -14.88 5.20
C ASP A 42 8.22 -14.92 4.15
N CYS A 43 7.98 -13.78 3.49
CA CYS A 43 6.92 -13.63 2.51
C CYS A 43 7.21 -12.48 1.54
N ALA A 44 6.42 -12.44 0.47
CA ALA A 44 6.48 -11.38 -0.53
C ALA A 44 5.07 -10.83 -0.83
N GLY A 45 4.98 -9.52 -0.97
CA GLY A 45 3.77 -8.79 -1.30
C GLY A 45 3.73 -8.39 -2.78
N VAL A 46 2.53 -8.44 -3.38
CA VAL A 46 2.29 -7.88 -4.71
C VAL A 46 0.95 -7.17 -4.76
N ALA A 47 0.95 -5.96 -5.33
CA ALA A 47 -0.26 -5.22 -5.64
C ALA A 47 -0.41 -5.13 -7.17
N VAL A 48 -1.64 -5.29 -7.66
CA VAL A 48 -1.98 -5.20 -9.08
C VAL A 48 -3.09 -4.18 -9.25
N GLY A 49 -2.87 -3.19 -10.11
CA GLY A 49 -3.91 -2.24 -10.50
C GLY A 49 -4.85 -2.87 -11.53
N PHE A 50 -5.96 -3.44 -11.06
CA PHE A 50 -6.91 -4.18 -11.91
C PHE A 50 -7.39 -3.37 -13.13
N ASP A 51 -7.86 -2.14 -12.93
CA ASP A 51 -8.29 -1.26 -14.04
C ASP A 51 -7.18 -1.02 -15.07
N ARG A 52 -5.93 -0.89 -14.63
CA ARG A 52 -4.79 -0.73 -15.55
C ARG A 52 -4.54 -1.99 -16.37
N VAL A 53 -4.71 -3.16 -15.78
CA VAL A 53 -4.62 -4.44 -16.51
C VAL A 53 -5.71 -4.52 -17.58
N VAL A 54 -6.96 -4.20 -17.23
CA VAL A 54 -8.08 -4.17 -18.18
C VAL A 54 -7.85 -3.15 -19.29
N MET A 55 -7.40 -1.94 -18.95
CA MET A 55 -7.07 -0.88 -19.90
C MET A 55 -6.05 -1.35 -20.94
N LEU A 56 -4.95 -1.97 -20.49
CA LEU A 56 -3.92 -2.52 -21.38
C LEU A 56 -4.44 -3.68 -22.23
N ALA A 57 -5.19 -4.61 -21.63
CA ALA A 57 -5.74 -5.77 -22.34
C ALA A 57 -6.73 -5.40 -23.45
N LEU A 58 -7.44 -4.29 -23.30
CA LEU A 58 -8.43 -3.78 -24.26
C LEU A 58 -7.89 -2.64 -25.15
N GLY A 59 -6.63 -2.23 -25.00
CA GLY A 59 -6.03 -1.13 -25.78
C GLY A 59 -6.70 0.23 -25.54
N LEU A 60 -7.20 0.47 -24.34
CA LEU A 60 -7.92 1.71 -24.00
C LEU A 60 -6.96 2.86 -23.69
N PRO A 61 -7.37 4.11 -23.96
CA PRO A 61 -6.46 5.27 -23.90
C PRO A 61 -6.12 5.72 -22.46
N ASN A 62 -6.96 5.39 -21.47
CA ASN A 62 -6.77 5.77 -20.08
C ASN A 62 -7.64 4.91 -19.13
N VAL A 63 -7.34 4.99 -17.83
CA VAL A 63 -8.04 4.23 -16.77
C VAL A 63 -9.50 4.63 -16.65
N ALA A 64 -9.86 5.90 -16.90
CA ALA A 64 -11.25 6.36 -16.84
C ALA A 64 -12.17 5.66 -17.86
N ALA A 65 -11.60 5.03 -18.90
CA ALA A 65 -12.32 4.24 -19.88
C ALA A 65 -12.71 2.82 -19.38
N THR A 66 -12.13 2.34 -18.28
CA THR A 66 -12.52 1.04 -17.65
C THR A 66 -13.59 1.21 -16.57
N GLN A 67 -13.82 2.44 -16.12
CA GLN A 67 -14.72 2.75 -15.03
C GLN A 67 -16.09 3.15 -15.60
N ALA A 68 -17.18 2.61 -15.05
CA ALA A 68 -18.53 3.03 -15.44
C ALA A 68 -18.77 4.52 -15.14
N PHE A 69 -18.41 4.95 -13.93
CA PHE A 69 -18.52 6.33 -13.46
C PHE A 69 -17.14 6.85 -13.02
N SER A 70 -16.40 7.44 -13.95
CA SER A 70 -15.08 8.00 -13.65
C SER A 70 -15.18 9.35 -12.95
N TRP A 71 -14.11 9.76 -12.27
CA TRP A 71 -14.07 11.03 -11.52
C TRP A 71 -14.33 12.26 -12.42
N GLU A 72 -13.84 12.22 -13.65
CA GLU A 72 -13.97 13.31 -14.63
C GLU A 72 -15.40 13.48 -15.17
N ARG A 73 -16.29 12.50 -14.93
CA ARG A 73 -17.69 12.49 -15.38
C ARG A 73 -18.68 12.70 -14.23
N ARG A 74 -18.20 13.12 -13.06
CA ARG A 74 -19.02 13.46 -11.89
C ARG A 74 -19.66 14.83 -12.01
#